data_AF-A0A0Q9EJ23-F1
#
_entry.id   AF-A0A0Q9EJ23-F1
#
_cell.length_a   1.000
_cell.length_b   1.000
_cell.length_c   1.000
_cell.angle_alpha   90.00
_cell.angle_beta   90.00
_cell.angle_gamma   90.00
#
_symmetry.space_group_name_H-M   'P 1'
#
loop_
_entity.id
_entity.type
_entity.pdbx_description
1 polymer ?
#
loop_
_entity_poly.entity_id
_entity_poly.type
_entity_poly.pdbx_seq_one_letter_code
_entity_poly.pdbx_strand_id
1 'polypeptide(L)'
;MAYARFRAALLLIALPCAAPAWANMGKPWQEGPLVAEPQGFEAVRIVHEDLRIDLGGLSADSVSARVQVDYRLDNTGKAVRLQPVFATGASGTQRFEARLDGRVIAVRPLKQAALPKSWQPPATTPALSGEQPLFYEVSEPASLALDFVLPPGRHDFRVSYDAEAMLSKSHGPTLLYQFAYVLAPVRSWAGFGGLDVQLTVPEGWRVATAPALAIDPQDNDPYRDEYRGRYAALPADAIAITTQAAPGAGYHMLRWATLLCLGLTVLGGWLWCGLAGDAIARRARRTAAAGRWRRVWPYALAAGLAWGLAVTHAGLAAVYAPDGLLPDGQGYRFGYGQSLAAIAVVALAALLSLTGLVAVGMLARRRLRQADADVA
;
A
#
# COMPACT_ATOMS: atom_id res chain seq x y z
N MET A 1 -36.11 -14.42 36.72
CA MET A 1 -36.38 -13.79 35.42
C MET A 1 -35.36 -12.72 34.98
N ALA A 2 -34.78 -11.91 35.86
CA ALA A 2 -33.80 -10.87 35.47
C ALA A 2 -32.47 -11.42 34.88
N TYR A 3 -32.00 -12.58 35.34
CA TYR A 3 -30.76 -13.22 34.86
C TYR A 3 -30.83 -13.72 33.39
N ALA A 4 -32.02 -14.13 32.93
CA ALA A 4 -32.21 -14.60 31.55
C ALA A 4 -32.19 -13.46 30.52
N ARG A 5 -32.70 -12.28 30.90
CA ARG A 5 -32.69 -11.08 30.04
C ARG A 5 -31.29 -10.48 29.87
N PHE A 6 -30.42 -10.62 30.88
CA PHE A 6 -29.04 -10.15 30.82
C PHE A 6 -28.16 -11.01 29.89
N ARG A 7 -28.36 -12.34 29.89
CA ARG A 7 -27.67 -13.24 28.96
C ARG A 7 -28.08 -13.02 27.50
N ALA A 8 -29.36 -12.74 27.24
CA ALA A 8 -29.85 -12.45 25.89
C ALA A 8 -29.26 -11.16 25.30
N ALA A 9 -29.08 -10.11 26.12
CA ALA A 9 -28.46 -8.85 25.68
C ALA A 9 -26.96 -9.00 25.36
N LEU A 10 -26.23 -9.81 26.13
CA LEU A 10 -24.82 -10.10 25.88
C LEU A 10 -24.61 -10.95 24.61
N LEU A 11 -25.53 -11.87 24.34
CA LEU A 11 -25.56 -12.65 23.09
C LEU A 11 -25.90 -11.79 21.86
N LEU A 12 -26.74 -10.76 22.00
CA LEU A 12 -27.11 -9.84 20.92
C LEU A 12 -26.01 -8.86 20.53
N ILE A 13 -25.10 -8.50 21.44
CA ILE A 13 -23.90 -7.68 21.12
C ILE A 13 -22.78 -8.55 20.53
N ALA A 14 -22.70 -9.83 20.93
CA ALA A 14 -21.72 -10.76 20.37
C ALA A 14 -22.11 -11.29 18.97
N LEU A 15 -23.40 -11.38 18.64
CA LEU A 15 -23.89 -11.95 17.38
C LEU A 15 -23.47 -11.21 16.09
N PRO A 16 -23.44 -9.86 16.02
CA PRO A 16 -22.99 -9.18 14.79
C PRO A 16 -21.46 -9.19 14.61
N CYS A 17 -20.68 -9.58 15.63
CA CYS A 17 -19.21 -9.71 15.51
C CYS A 17 -18.76 -11.07 14.96
N ALA A 18 -19.67 -12.05 14.85
CA ALA A 18 -19.35 -13.44 14.52
C ALA A 18 -19.87 -13.91 13.14
N ALA A 19 -20.53 -13.05 12.36
CA ALA A 19 -20.93 -13.35 10.97
C ALA A 19 -19.86 -12.86 9.98
N PRO A 20 -19.63 -13.57 8.87
CA PRO A 20 -18.41 -14.33 8.67
C PRO A 20 -17.32 -13.50 8.00
N ALA A 21 -16.14 -13.47 8.63
CA ALA A 21 -14.85 -13.18 7.99
C ALA A 21 -14.43 -14.32 7.02
N TRP A 22 -15.39 -14.85 6.27
CA TRP A 22 -15.22 -15.85 5.21
C TRP A 22 -15.57 -15.16 3.88
N ALA A 23 -15.00 -13.97 3.65
CA ALA A 23 -14.96 -13.39 2.33
C ALA A 23 -13.73 -13.99 1.63
N ASN A 24 -14.00 -14.66 0.51
CA ASN A 24 -13.04 -15.25 -0.41
C ASN A 24 -11.90 -14.26 -0.65
N MET A 25 -10.76 -14.48 0.02
CA MET A 25 -9.65 -13.53 0.00
C MET A 25 -8.95 -13.71 -1.35
N GLY A 26 -9.23 -12.81 -2.29
CA GLY A 26 -8.43 -12.68 -3.50
C GLY A 26 -6.96 -12.41 -3.13
N LYS A 27 -6.06 -12.63 -4.08
CA LYS A 27 -4.63 -12.31 -3.91
C LYS A 27 -4.51 -10.86 -3.35
N PRO A 28 -3.67 -10.60 -2.31
CA PRO A 28 -3.51 -9.26 -1.74
C PRO A 28 -2.70 -8.32 -2.65
N TRP A 29 -2.58 -8.66 -3.92
CA TRP A 29 -1.93 -7.91 -4.99
C TRP A 29 -2.75 -8.08 -6.27
N GLN A 30 -2.63 -7.12 -7.17
CA GLN A 30 -3.05 -7.25 -8.56
C GLN A 30 -1.83 -7.59 -9.38
N GLU A 31 -1.92 -8.55 -10.30
CA GLU A 31 -0.81 -8.93 -11.18
C GLU A 31 -0.38 -7.74 -12.04
N GLY A 32 0.93 -7.55 -12.22
CA GLY A 32 1.46 -6.51 -13.09
C GLY A 32 1.50 -6.95 -14.55
N PRO A 33 1.70 -6.03 -15.49
CA PRO A 33 2.03 -6.41 -16.85
C PRO A 33 3.50 -6.79 -16.97
N LEU A 34 3.80 -7.69 -17.92
CA LEU A 34 5.15 -7.89 -18.40
C LEU A 34 5.56 -6.79 -19.38
N VAL A 35 6.72 -6.18 -19.20
CA VAL A 35 7.26 -5.26 -20.18
C VAL A 35 8.66 -5.71 -20.57
N ALA A 36 8.95 -5.85 -21.87
CA ALA A 36 10.24 -6.38 -22.32
C ALA A 36 10.75 -5.74 -23.63
N GLU A 37 12.07 -5.77 -23.78
CA GLU A 37 12.80 -5.46 -25.01
C GLU A 37 12.39 -6.36 -26.19
N PRO A 38 12.60 -5.92 -27.43
CA PRO A 38 12.33 -6.73 -28.60
C PRO A 38 13.42 -7.76 -28.90
N GLN A 39 13.00 -8.89 -29.47
CA GLN A 39 13.87 -9.74 -30.29
C GLN A 39 13.93 -9.27 -31.73
N GLY A 40 14.79 -9.84 -32.56
CA GLY A 40 14.76 -9.65 -34.01
C GLY A 40 15.82 -8.69 -34.55
N PHE A 41 16.82 -8.35 -33.74
CA PHE A 41 17.97 -7.49 -34.10
C PHE A 41 19.28 -8.29 -34.20
N GLU A 42 19.22 -9.58 -34.52
CA GLU A 42 20.40 -10.47 -34.60
C GLU A 42 21.39 -10.04 -35.69
N ALA A 43 20.94 -9.27 -36.69
CA ALA A 43 21.74 -8.80 -37.82
C ALA A 43 22.13 -7.32 -37.75
N VAL A 44 21.71 -6.60 -36.70
CA VAL A 44 21.86 -5.14 -36.58
C VAL A 44 22.41 -4.79 -35.22
N ARG A 45 23.39 -3.87 -35.19
CA ARG A 45 23.97 -3.40 -33.93
C ARG A 45 23.11 -2.29 -33.35
N ILE A 46 22.80 -2.39 -32.06
CA ILE A 46 22.25 -1.27 -31.29
C ILE A 46 23.42 -0.51 -30.69
N VAL A 47 23.69 0.68 -31.21
CA VAL A 47 24.81 1.53 -30.78
C VAL A 47 24.54 2.13 -29.40
N HIS A 48 23.28 2.47 -29.12
CA HIS A 48 22.87 3.04 -27.85
C HIS A 48 21.35 2.94 -27.71
N GLU A 49 20.88 2.84 -26.48
CA GLU A 49 19.47 2.84 -26.10
C GLU A 49 19.21 3.92 -25.06
N ASP A 50 18.17 4.72 -25.27
CA ASP A 50 17.65 5.70 -24.32
C ASP A 50 16.25 5.25 -23.86
N LEU A 51 16.16 4.72 -22.64
CA LEU A 51 14.94 4.17 -22.02
C LEU A 51 14.33 5.18 -21.04
N ARG A 52 13.05 5.52 -21.24
CA ARG A 52 12.27 6.39 -20.36
C ARG A 52 11.08 5.64 -19.80
N ILE A 53 10.98 5.60 -18.47
CA ILE A 53 9.86 5.01 -17.73
C ILE A 53 9.22 6.13 -16.93
N ASP A 54 7.99 6.50 -17.28
CA ASP A 54 7.22 7.54 -16.60
C ASP A 54 6.11 6.89 -15.75
N LEU A 55 6.31 6.92 -14.44
CA LEU A 55 5.36 6.52 -13.42
C LEU A 55 4.66 7.72 -12.77
N GLY A 56 4.81 8.93 -13.31
CA GLY A 56 4.17 10.15 -12.80
C GLY A 56 2.64 10.08 -12.83
N GLY A 57 2.07 9.20 -13.66
CA GLY A 57 0.63 8.91 -13.71
C GLY A 57 0.11 7.98 -12.61
N LEU A 58 0.96 7.47 -11.72
CA LEU A 58 0.55 6.61 -10.62
C LEU A 58 -0.25 7.39 -9.58
N SER A 59 -1.43 6.86 -9.27
CA SER A 59 -2.31 7.41 -8.26
C SER A 59 -3.22 6.30 -7.71
N ALA A 60 -4.13 6.64 -6.82
CA ALA A 60 -5.12 5.70 -6.34
C ALA A 60 -6.00 5.08 -7.42
N ASP A 61 -6.33 5.88 -8.43
CA ASP A 61 -7.26 5.50 -9.49
C ASP A 61 -6.55 5.06 -10.76
N SER A 62 -5.21 5.11 -10.75
CA SER A 62 -4.37 4.84 -11.91
C SER A 62 -3.12 4.06 -11.52
N VAL A 63 -3.00 2.86 -12.09
CA VAL A 63 -1.75 2.09 -12.10
C VAL A 63 -0.94 2.36 -13.37
N SER A 64 -1.28 3.39 -14.16
CA SER A 64 -0.69 3.61 -15.48
C SER A 64 0.77 4.04 -15.40
N ALA A 65 1.58 3.43 -16.25
CA ALA A 65 2.95 3.78 -16.55
C ALA A 65 3.07 4.07 -18.05
N ARG A 66 3.96 4.98 -18.45
CA ARG A 66 4.30 5.18 -19.86
C ARG A 66 5.75 4.81 -20.10
N VAL A 67 6.00 4.04 -21.14
CA VAL A 67 7.34 3.64 -21.54
C VAL A 67 7.65 4.20 -22.91
N GLN A 68 8.84 4.76 -23.07
CA GLN A 68 9.41 5.15 -24.35
C GLN A 68 10.84 4.64 -24.43
N VAL A 69 11.19 4.05 -25.57
CA VAL A 69 12.54 3.56 -25.87
C VAL A 69 12.99 4.13 -27.19
N ASP A 70 14.19 4.67 -27.22
CA ASP A 70 14.85 5.23 -28.38
C ASP A 70 16.13 4.43 -28.66
N TYR A 71 16.15 3.70 -29.76
CA TYR A 71 17.30 2.90 -30.20
C TYR A 71 18.04 3.59 -31.34
N ARG A 72 19.36 3.68 -31.20
CA ARG A 72 20.27 4.10 -32.28
C ARG A 72 20.83 2.85 -32.96
N LEU A 73 20.33 2.55 -34.15
CA LEU A 73 20.69 1.36 -34.93
C LEU A 73 21.86 1.65 -35.87
N ASP A 74 22.70 0.65 -36.12
CA ASP A 74 23.75 0.69 -37.14
C ASP A 74 23.78 -0.61 -37.95
N ASN A 75 23.37 -0.52 -39.21
CA ASN A 75 23.44 -1.60 -40.17
C ASN A 75 24.64 -1.40 -41.10
N THR A 76 25.76 -2.07 -40.80
CA THR A 76 26.98 -2.01 -41.62
C THR A 76 26.93 -2.91 -42.86
N GLY A 77 25.87 -3.71 -43.02
CA GLY A 77 25.72 -4.70 -44.08
C GLY A 77 24.86 -4.23 -45.25
N LYS A 78 24.22 -5.20 -45.91
CA LYS A 78 23.18 -4.92 -46.92
C LYS A 78 21.86 -4.59 -46.21
N ALA A 79 20.89 -4.07 -46.96
CA ALA A 79 19.54 -3.89 -46.44
C ALA A 79 19.01 -5.22 -45.87
N VAL A 80 18.44 -5.18 -44.67
CA VAL A 80 17.96 -6.35 -43.95
C VAL A 80 16.50 -6.15 -43.55
N ARG A 81 15.70 -7.21 -43.68
CA ARG A 81 14.32 -7.20 -43.18
C ARG A 81 14.32 -7.64 -41.72
N LEU A 82 13.77 -6.81 -40.83
CA LEU A 82 13.66 -7.09 -39.40
C LEU A 82 12.20 -7.36 -39.04
N GLN A 83 12.00 -8.30 -38.14
CA GLN A 83 10.68 -8.66 -37.62
C GLN A 83 10.69 -8.68 -36.09
N PRO A 84 10.93 -7.53 -35.43
CA PRO A 84 11.10 -7.54 -34.00
C PRO A 84 9.80 -7.82 -33.26
N VAL A 85 9.92 -8.55 -32.15
CA VAL A 85 8.79 -8.97 -31.31
C VAL A 85 8.94 -8.38 -29.92
N PHE A 86 7.97 -7.56 -29.50
CA PHE A 86 7.87 -6.97 -28.17
C PHE A 86 6.90 -7.75 -27.30
N ALA A 87 7.21 -7.89 -26.01
CA ALA A 87 6.25 -8.38 -25.01
C ALA A 87 5.73 -7.20 -24.18
N THR A 88 4.40 -7.07 -24.11
CA THR A 88 3.69 -6.04 -23.35
C THR A 88 2.56 -6.70 -22.56
N GLY A 89 2.45 -6.45 -21.26
CA GLY A 89 1.44 -7.07 -20.40
C GLY A 89 0.22 -6.21 -20.21
N ALA A 90 0.17 -5.03 -20.83
CA ALA A 90 -1.04 -4.25 -20.86
C ALA A 90 -2.11 -5.02 -21.63
N SER A 91 -3.29 -5.18 -21.02
CA SER A 91 -4.44 -5.87 -21.63
C SER A 91 -4.99 -5.14 -22.88
N GLY A 92 -4.47 -3.95 -23.19
CA GLY A 92 -4.78 -3.19 -24.41
C GLY A 92 -3.51 -2.65 -25.08
N THR A 93 -3.30 -3.03 -26.34
CA THR A 93 -2.25 -2.48 -27.22
C THR A 93 -2.58 -1.08 -27.73
N GLN A 94 -3.56 -0.39 -27.14
CA GLN A 94 -4.28 0.72 -27.77
C GLN A 94 -3.44 1.99 -27.94
N ARG A 95 -2.26 2.07 -27.32
CA ARG A 95 -1.32 3.19 -27.49
C ARG A 95 0.12 2.77 -27.80
N PHE A 96 0.30 1.59 -28.39
CA PHE A 96 1.62 1.21 -28.88
C PHE A 96 1.93 1.90 -30.21
N GLU A 97 3.04 2.62 -30.26
CA GLU A 97 3.53 3.32 -31.46
C GLU A 97 5.00 2.97 -31.69
N ALA A 98 5.34 2.64 -32.93
CA ALA A 98 6.71 2.41 -33.37
C ALA A 98 7.06 3.30 -34.55
N ARG A 99 8.25 3.90 -34.56
CA ARG A 99 8.74 4.79 -35.62
C ARG A 99 10.17 4.46 -36.01
N LEU A 100 10.47 4.47 -37.31
CA LEU A 100 11.82 4.38 -37.86
C LEU A 100 12.11 5.66 -38.65
N ASP A 101 13.17 6.38 -38.27
CA ASP A 101 13.55 7.68 -38.84
C ASP A 101 12.37 8.65 -38.92
N GLY A 102 11.56 8.67 -37.85
CA GLY A 102 10.35 9.49 -37.71
C GLY A 102 9.10 8.95 -38.41
N ARG A 103 9.20 7.88 -39.22
CA ARG A 103 8.07 7.27 -39.94
C ARG A 103 7.41 6.16 -39.14
N VAL A 104 6.09 6.17 -39.04
CA VAL A 104 5.32 5.15 -38.31
C VAL A 104 5.45 3.78 -38.98
N ILE A 105 5.70 2.74 -38.17
CA ILE A 105 5.77 1.34 -38.58
C ILE A 105 4.47 0.64 -38.18
N ALA A 106 3.96 -0.22 -39.06
CA ALA A 106 2.78 -1.02 -38.76
C ALA A 106 3.06 -2.06 -37.67
N VAL A 107 2.13 -2.18 -36.73
CA VAL A 107 2.21 -3.06 -35.57
C VAL A 107 1.15 -4.13 -35.68
N ARG A 108 1.52 -5.40 -35.43
CA ARG A 108 0.59 -6.53 -35.51
C ARG A 108 0.60 -7.31 -34.19
N PRO A 109 -0.56 -7.49 -33.53
CA PRO A 109 -0.66 -8.37 -32.39
C PRO A 109 -0.30 -9.82 -32.77
N LEU A 110 0.46 -10.47 -31.90
CA LEU A 110 0.80 -11.89 -32.00
C LEU A 110 0.10 -12.66 -30.89
N LYS A 111 -0.53 -13.77 -31.26
CA LYS A 111 -0.95 -14.81 -30.32
C LYS A 111 0.25 -15.72 -30.05
N GLN A 112 1.13 -15.30 -29.17
CA GLN A 112 2.25 -16.13 -28.74
C GLN A 112 1.90 -16.81 -27.42
N ALA A 113 1.93 -18.14 -27.38
CA ALA A 113 1.42 -18.92 -26.25
C ALA A 113 2.35 -18.92 -25.03
N ALA A 114 3.64 -18.64 -25.21
CA ALA A 114 4.60 -18.54 -24.11
C ALA A 114 5.84 -17.74 -24.55
N LEU A 115 6.34 -16.90 -23.64
CA LEU A 115 7.63 -16.24 -23.81
C LEU A 115 8.78 -17.16 -23.40
N PRO A 116 9.98 -16.97 -23.99
CA PRO A 116 11.17 -17.66 -23.53
C PRO A 116 11.41 -17.43 -22.03
N LYS A 117 11.94 -18.44 -21.34
CA LYS A 117 12.26 -18.35 -19.90
C LYS A 117 13.16 -17.15 -19.56
N SER A 118 14.09 -16.83 -20.46
CA SER A 118 15.00 -15.69 -20.31
C SER A 118 14.31 -14.34 -20.37
N TRP A 119 13.06 -14.26 -20.84
CA TRP A 119 12.28 -13.03 -20.93
C TRP A 119 11.23 -12.90 -19.83
N GLN A 120 11.21 -13.86 -18.91
CA GLN A 120 10.35 -13.74 -17.76
C GLN A 120 10.82 -12.55 -16.91
N PRO A 121 9.88 -11.78 -16.36
CA PRO A 121 10.23 -10.72 -15.44
C PRO A 121 10.90 -11.31 -14.20
N PRO A 122 11.64 -10.48 -13.44
CA PRO A 122 12.19 -10.94 -12.18
C PRO A 122 11.05 -11.36 -11.25
N ALA A 123 11.26 -12.43 -10.48
CA ALA A 123 10.28 -12.90 -9.50
C ALA A 123 10.11 -11.94 -8.31
N THR A 124 10.98 -10.94 -8.19
CA THR A 124 10.97 -9.95 -7.12
C THR A 124 11.38 -8.56 -7.59
N THR A 125 10.96 -7.52 -6.85
CA THR A 125 11.43 -6.14 -6.96
C THR A 125 12.14 -5.72 -5.66
N PRO A 126 12.99 -4.67 -5.67
CA PRO A 126 13.67 -4.21 -4.46
C PRO A 126 12.68 -3.67 -3.41
N ALA A 127 13.01 -3.82 -2.12
CA ALA A 127 12.27 -3.19 -1.04
C ALA A 127 12.71 -1.73 -0.80
N LEU A 128 11.78 -0.89 -0.35
CA LEU A 128 12.03 0.55 -0.08
C LEU A 128 12.87 0.82 1.17
N SER A 129 13.03 -0.16 2.07
CA SER A 129 13.69 -0.02 3.38
C SER A 129 14.93 -0.92 3.54
N GLY A 130 15.46 -1.48 2.44
CA GLY A 130 16.58 -2.42 2.50
C GLY A 130 16.22 -3.78 3.12
N GLU A 131 14.93 -4.07 3.24
CA GLU A 131 14.37 -5.36 3.65
C GLU A 131 14.51 -6.43 2.56
N GLN A 132 13.89 -7.59 2.77
CA GLN A 132 13.83 -8.65 1.77
C GLN A 132 13.13 -8.16 0.48
N PRO A 133 13.58 -8.60 -0.71
CA PRO A 133 12.91 -8.31 -1.98
C PRO A 133 11.43 -8.67 -1.95
N LEU A 134 10.62 -7.85 -2.61
CA LEU A 134 9.17 -7.99 -2.67
C LEU A 134 8.79 -8.91 -3.82
N PHE A 135 7.87 -9.83 -3.61
CA PHE A 135 7.37 -10.71 -4.67
C PHE A 135 6.76 -9.91 -5.83
N TYR A 136 7.04 -10.33 -7.07
CA TYR A 136 6.51 -9.72 -8.28
C TYR A 136 5.89 -10.79 -9.17
N GLU A 137 4.62 -10.60 -9.54
CA GLU A 137 3.86 -11.50 -10.40
C GLU A 137 3.29 -10.70 -11.56
N VAL A 138 3.39 -11.28 -12.76
CA VAL A 138 2.80 -10.69 -13.96
C VAL A 138 1.67 -11.52 -14.52
N SER A 139 0.71 -10.84 -15.14
CA SER A 139 -0.35 -11.44 -15.94
C SER A 139 0.21 -11.99 -17.27
N GLU A 140 -0.63 -12.73 -17.99
CA GLU A 140 -0.25 -13.27 -19.30
C GLU A 140 0.16 -12.16 -20.28
N PRO A 141 1.34 -12.25 -20.92
CA PRO A 141 1.85 -11.21 -21.78
C PRO A 141 1.14 -11.19 -23.13
N ALA A 142 0.83 -9.99 -23.65
CA ALA A 142 0.58 -9.80 -25.07
C ALA A 142 1.91 -9.66 -25.82
N SER A 143 1.96 -10.11 -27.07
CA SER A 143 3.13 -9.96 -27.94
C SER A 143 2.78 -9.14 -29.17
N LEU A 144 3.69 -8.29 -29.62
CA LEU A 144 3.52 -7.39 -30.76
C LEU A 144 4.68 -7.59 -31.75
N ALA A 145 4.36 -7.85 -33.01
CA ALA A 145 5.34 -7.91 -34.08
C ALA A 145 5.36 -6.63 -34.91
N LEU A 146 6.55 -6.22 -35.28
CA LEU A 146 6.79 -5.23 -36.33
C LEU A 146 7.35 -5.91 -37.57
N ASP A 147 7.32 -5.22 -38.71
CA ASP A 147 7.93 -5.69 -39.95
C ASP A 147 8.40 -4.50 -40.77
N PHE A 148 9.71 -4.36 -40.96
CA PHE A 148 10.30 -3.30 -41.75
C PHE A 148 11.64 -3.71 -42.37
N VAL A 149 12.06 -2.98 -43.40
CA VAL A 149 13.39 -3.14 -44.00
C VAL A 149 14.27 -2.01 -43.49
N LEU A 150 15.42 -2.38 -42.91
CA LEU A 150 16.45 -1.45 -42.46
C LEU A 150 17.53 -1.33 -43.54
N PRO A 151 17.68 -0.15 -44.20
CA PRO A 151 18.77 0.10 -45.14
C PRO A 151 20.16 0.03 -44.47
N PRO A 152 21.25 0.01 -45.25
CA PRO A 152 22.59 0.24 -44.71
C PRO A 152 22.73 1.65 -44.12
N GLY A 153 23.42 1.77 -42.99
CA GLY A 153 23.69 3.05 -42.31
C GLY A 153 23.14 3.13 -40.90
N ARG A 154 23.07 4.36 -40.38
CA ARG A 154 22.58 4.67 -39.03
C ARG A 154 21.13 5.12 -39.08
N HIS A 155 20.35 4.64 -38.12
CA HIS A 155 18.90 4.88 -38.06
C HIS A 155 18.44 5.08 -36.62
N ASP A 156 17.37 5.86 -36.46
CA ASP A 156 16.71 6.06 -35.17
C ASP A 156 15.40 5.28 -35.14
N PHE A 157 15.27 4.38 -34.19
CA PHE A 157 14.07 3.58 -33.99
C PHE A 157 13.46 3.87 -32.62
N ARG A 158 12.22 4.37 -32.59
CA ARG A 158 11.51 4.74 -31.36
C ARG A 158 10.31 3.84 -31.15
N VAL A 159 10.09 3.43 -29.92
CA VAL A 159 8.89 2.73 -29.47
C VAL A 159 8.31 3.46 -28.26
N SER A 160 7.00 3.62 -28.21
CA SER A 160 6.31 4.12 -27.02
C SER A 160 5.00 3.39 -26.79
N TYR A 161 4.68 3.11 -25.54
CA TYR A 161 3.43 2.45 -25.15
C TYR A 161 3.07 2.76 -23.70
N ASP A 162 1.80 2.55 -23.39
CA ASP A 162 1.30 2.54 -22.02
C ASP A 162 1.45 1.13 -21.44
N ALA A 163 1.79 1.08 -20.16
CA ALA A 163 1.84 -0.09 -19.32
C ALA A 163 1.12 0.20 -18.01
N GLU A 164 1.13 -0.79 -17.12
CA GLU A 164 0.55 -0.72 -15.78
C GLU A 164 1.61 -1.13 -14.75
N ALA A 165 1.48 -0.70 -13.51
CA ALA A 165 2.27 -1.18 -12.40
C ALA A 165 1.47 -2.22 -11.60
N MET A 166 2.15 -3.26 -11.12
CA MET A 166 1.60 -4.21 -10.17
C MET A 166 1.27 -3.47 -8.87
N LEU A 167 0.05 -3.60 -8.39
CA LEU A 167 -0.36 -3.05 -7.10
C LEU A 167 -0.15 -4.10 -6.01
N SER A 168 0.57 -3.76 -4.96
CA SER A 168 0.89 -4.69 -3.87
C SER A 168 0.70 -4.08 -2.49
N LYS A 169 0.39 -4.95 -1.53
CA LYS A 169 0.26 -4.59 -0.12
C LYS A 169 1.61 -4.70 0.59
N SER A 170 1.93 -3.69 1.39
CA SER A 170 3.05 -3.73 2.33
C SER A 170 2.59 -3.58 3.79
N HIS A 171 3.57 -3.60 4.71
CA HIS A 171 3.37 -3.22 6.11
C HIS A 171 3.13 -1.71 6.30
N GLY A 172 3.37 -0.89 5.28
CA GLY A 172 3.14 0.55 5.29
C GLY A 172 1.66 0.93 5.16
N PRO A 173 1.31 2.19 5.47
CA PRO A 173 -0.08 2.65 5.41
C PRO A 173 -0.54 2.99 3.99
N THR A 174 0.40 3.13 3.04
CA THR A 174 0.13 3.42 1.62
C THR A 174 0.41 2.22 0.73
N LEU A 175 -0.21 2.20 -0.45
CA LEU A 175 -0.04 1.17 -1.48
C LEU A 175 1.40 1.13 -2.02
N LEU A 176 1.88 -0.07 -2.37
CA LEU A 176 3.10 -0.23 -3.17
C LEU A 176 2.74 -0.41 -4.64
N TYR A 177 3.55 0.18 -5.50
CA TYR A 177 3.50 -0.03 -6.93
C TYR A 177 4.83 -0.65 -7.36
N GLN A 178 4.77 -1.78 -8.05
CA GLN A 178 5.93 -2.51 -8.54
C GLN A 178 5.88 -2.54 -10.07
N PHE A 179 7.02 -2.34 -10.71
CA PHE A 179 7.14 -2.34 -12.17
C PHE A 179 8.44 -3.03 -12.56
N ALA A 180 8.43 -3.81 -13.64
CA ALA A 180 9.64 -4.42 -14.16
C ALA A 180 9.73 -4.29 -15.68
N TYR A 181 10.91 -3.86 -16.14
CA TYR A 181 11.26 -3.76 -17.55
C TYR A 181 12.34 -4.78 -17.88
N VAL A 182 12.05 -5.78 -18.72
CA VAL A 182 12.94 -6.90 -19.03
C VAL A 182 13.89 -6.53 -20.17
N LEU A 183 15.18 -6.54 -19.87
CA LEU A 183 16.29 -6.19 -20.76
C LEU A 183 16.94 -7.43 -21.42
N ALA A 184 16.70 -8.62 -20.90
CA ALA A 184 17.34 -9.86 -21.36
C ALA A 184 17.31 -10.13 -22.89
N PRO A 185 16.27 -9.76 -23.66
CA PRO A 185 16.25 -9.90 -25.12
C PRO A 185 17.47 -9.27 -25.83
N VAL A 186 18.06 -8.22 -25.25
CA VAL A 186 19.27 -7.52 -25.73
C VAL A 186 20.43 -8.48 -26.00
N ARG A 187 20.53 -9.58 -25.25
CA ARG A 187 21.62 -10.57 -25.39
C ARG A 187 21.62 -11.30 -26.73
N SER A 188 20.51 -11.25 -27.48
CA SER A 188 20.39 -11.87 -28.80
C SER A 188 20.81 -10.96 -29.96
N TRP A 189 21.02 -9.66 -29.70
CA TRP A 189 21.31 -8.69 -30.74
C TRP A 189 22.74 -8.81 -31.26
N ALA A 190 23.02 -8.27 -32.46
CA ALA A 190 24.37 -8.30 -33.04
C ALA A 190 25.40 -7.51 -32.19
N GLY A 191 24.92 -6.58 -31.37
CA GLY A 191 25.73 -5.86 -30.39
C GLY A 191 24.92 -4.79 -29.66
N PHE A 192 25.40 -4.41 -28.47
CA PHE A 192 24.80 -3.43 -27.59
C PHE A 192 25.86 -2.45 -27.08
N GLY A 193 25.73 -1.17 -27.40
CA GLY A 193 26.76 -0.16 -27.12
C GLY A 193 26.53 0.70 -25.87
N GLY A 194 25.37 0.63 -25.23
CA GLY A 194 25.09 1.34 -23.98
C GLY A 194 23.60 1.59 -23.74
N LEU A 195 23.29 1.92 -22.49
CA LEU A 195 21.95 2.18 -21.98
C LEU A 195 21.94 3.46 -21.14
N ASP A 196 21.09 4.42 -21.49
CA ASP A 196 20.70 5.51 -20.61
C ASP A 196 19.25 5.28 -20.15
N VAL A 197 19.03 5.27 -18.83
CA VAL A 197 17.71 5.07 -18.21
C VAL A 197 17.29 6.36 -17.53
N GLN A 198 16.04 6.76 -17.76
CA GLN A 198 15.36 7.84 -17.06
C GLN A 198 14.06 7.29 -16.46
N LEU A 199 13.88 7.45 -15.15
CA LEU A 199 12.68 7.06 -14.42
C LEU A 199 12.06 8.29 -13.78
N THR A 200 10.79 8.55 -14.07
CA THR A 200 9.99 9.59 -13.42
C THR A 200 8.97 8.94 -12.49
N VAL A 201 8.74 9.48 -11.30
CA VAL A 201 7.70 9.04 -10.34
C VAL A 201 6.83 10.23 -9.90
N PRO A 202 5.77 10.04 -9.10
CA PRO A 202 5.02 11.19 -8.58
C PRO A 202 5.75 11.89 -7.42
N GLU A 203 5.46 13.18 -7.23
CA GLU A 203 6.10 14.05 -6.24
C GLU A 203 6.12 13.50 -4.82
N GLY A 204 7.32 13.40 -4.25
CA GLY A 204 7.55 12.97 -2.87
C GLY A 204 7.36 11.47 -2.64
N TRP A 205 7.25 10.67 -3.71
CA TRP A 205 7.19 9.22 -3.59
C TRP A 205 8.57 8.63 -3.33
N ARG A 206 8.58 7.58 -2.51
CA ARG A 206 9.80 6.82 -2.23
C ARG A 206 10.01 5.81 -3.33
N VAL A 207 11.24 5.67 -3.81
CA VAL A 207 11.60 4.76 -4.90
C VAL A 207 12.76 3.86 -4.51
N ALA A 208 12.71 2.61 -4.94
CA ALA A 208 13.84 1.69 -4.95
C ALA A 208 13.93 1.01 -6.32
N THR A 209 15.14 0.91 -6.87
CA THR A 209 15.37 0.27 -8.17
C THR A 209 16.49 -0.76 -8.12
N ALA A 210 16.40 -1.79 -8.97
CA ALA A 210 17.43 -2.78 -9.20
C ALA A 210 17.58 -2.98 -10.72
N PRO A 211 18.70 -2.60 -11.36
CA PRO A 211 19.87 -1.96 -10.76
C PRO A 211 19.55 -0.59 -10.15
N ALA A 212 20.41 -0.14 -9.22
CA ALA A 212 20.24 1.14 -8.55
C ALA A 212 20.43 2.30 -9.56
N LEU A 213 19.43 3.17 -9.67
CA LEU A 213 19.50 4.41 -10.41
C LEU A 213 19.98 5.52 -9.47
N ALA A 214 20.83 6.40 -9.98
CA ALA A 214 21.30 7.55 -9.22
C ALA A 214 20.30 8.71 -9.35
N ILE A 215 20.19 9.50 -8.29
CA ILE A 215 19.60 10.84 -8.39
C ILE A 215 20.65 11.73 -9.08
N ASP A 216 20.25 12.53 -10.06
CA ASP A 216 21.18 13.40 -10.80
C ASP A 216 21.90 14.36 -9.82
N PRO A 217 23.23 14.23 -9.62
CA PRO A 217 23.94 14.98 -8.60
C PRO A 217 24.08 16.47 -8.90
N GLN A 218 23.73 16.93 -10.11
CA GLN A 218 23.71 18.37 -10.42
C GLN A 218 22.50 19.10 -9.83
N ASP A 219 21.50 18.38 -9.32
CA ASP A 219 20.31 18.94 -8.72
C ASP A 219 20.22 18.57 -7.22
N ASN A 220 20.56 19.52 -6.35
CA ASN A 220 20.55 19.35 -4.89
C ASN A 220 19.14 19.32 -4.28
N ASP A 221 18.10 18.97 -5.04
CA ASP A 221 16.72 18.92 -4.57
C ASP A 221 16.35 17.49 -4.12
N PRO A 222 16.21 17.24 -2.81
CA PRO A 222 15.85 15.93 -2.27
C PRO A 222 14.41 15.51 -2.57
N TYR A 223 13.60 16.39 -3.18
CA TYR A 223 12.20 16.12 -3.56
C TYR A 223 12.01 15.81 -5.04
N ARG A 224 13.09 15.62 -5.81
CA ARG A 224 12.94 15.33 -7.23
C ARG A 224 12.46 13.91 -7.52
N ASP A 225 11.63 13.89 -8.55
CA ASP A 225 10.91 12.72 -9.05
C ASP A 225 11.62 11.99 -10.18
N GLU A 226 12.87 12.34 -10.46
CA GLU A 226 13.60 11.85 -11.62
C GLU A 226 14.89 11.13 -11.21
N TYR A 227 15.03 9.88 -11.69
CA TYR A 227 16.15 9.00 -11.42
C TYR A 227 16.81 8.61 -12.73
N ARG A 228 18.14 8.58 -12.75
CA ARG A 228 18.93 8.33 -13.96
C ARG A 228 19.97 7.24 -13.76
N GLY A 229 20.20 6.46 -14.81
CA GLY A 229 21.27 5.46 -14.86
C GLY A 229 21.95 5.49 -16.22
N ARG A 230 23.27 5.38 -16.24
CA ARG A 230 24.05 5.31 -17.47
C ARG A 230 24.98 4.12 -17.41
N TYR A 231 24.86 3.25 -18.41
CA TYR A 231 25.56 1.97 -18.44
C TYR A 231 26.23 1.77 -19.79
N ALA A 232 27.53 1.45 -19.78
CA ALA A 232 28.28 1.15 -20.99
C ALA A 232 27.97 -0.24 -21.58
N ALA A 233 27.27 -1.08 -20.81
CA ALA A 233 26.84 -2.42 -21.18
C ALA A 233 25.52 -2.74 -20.45
N LEU A 234 24.93 -3.89 -20.75
CA LEU A 234 23.70 -4.34 -20.09
C LEU A 234 23.90 -4.50 -18.57
N PRO A 235 23.22 -3.74 -17.71
CA PRO A 235 23.48 -3.76 -16.27
C PRO A 235 22.88 -4.98 -15.55
N ALA A 236 21.78 -5.50 -16.07
CA ALA A 236 21.04 -6.64 -15.54
C ALA A 236 20.08 -7.19 -16.61
N ASP A 237 19.44 -8.32 -16.33
CA ASP A 237 18.41 -8.88 -17.21
C ASP A 237 17.07 -8.14 -17.14
N ALA A 238 16.87 -7.27 -16.13
CA ALA A 238 15.71 -6.41 -16.00
C ALA A 238 16.02 -5.18 -15.12
N ILE A 239 15.20 -4.14 -15.26
CA ILE A 239 15.08 -3.03 -14.31
C ILE A 239 13.81 -3.25 -13.51
N ALA A 240 13.95 -3.54 -12.22
CA ALA A 240 12.86 -3.67 -11.28
C ALA A 240 12.72 -2.40 -10.45
N ILE A 241 11.50 -1.93 -10.27
CA ILE A 241 11.16 -0.68 -9.60
C ILE A 241 10.08 -0.97 -8.55
N THR A 242 10.25 -0.40 -7.37
CA THR A 242 9.20 -0.31 -6.35
C THR A 242 9.05 1.15 -5.96
N THR A 243 7.81 1.65 -5.93
CA THR A 243 7.50 3.01 -5.49
C THR A 243 6.30 3.06 -4.55
N GLN A 244 6.25 4.06 -3.68
CA GLN A 244 5.19 4.24 -2.68
C GLN A 244 5.03 5.71 -2.30
N ALA A 245 3.79 6.18 -2.23
CA ALA A 245 3.45 7.48 -1.68
C ALA A 245 3.91 7.60 -0.22
N ALA A 246 4.60 8.68 0.12
CA ALA A 246 4.92 8.96 1.52
C ALA A 246 3.63 9.25 2.31
N PRO A 247 3.46 8.71 3.54
CA PRO A 247 2.26 8.98 4.35
C PRO A 247 2.10 10.44 4.78
N GLY A 248 3.17 11.24 4.65
CA GLY A 248 3.23 12.62 5.10
C GLY A 248 3.39 12.77 6.63
N ALA A 249 3.88 13.94 7.06
CA ALA A 249 4.07 14.22 8.49
C ALA A 249 2.74 14.26 9.26
N GLY A 250 1.66 14.74 8.63
CA GLY A 250 0.33 14.83 9.22
C GLY A 250 -0.20 13.46 9.66
N TYR A 251 -0.07 12.43 8.83
CA TYR A 251 -0.45 11.06 9.18
C TYR A 251 0.22 10.60 10.47
N HIS A 252 1.54 10.77 10.58
CA HIS A 252 2.30 10.36 11.76
C HIS A 252 1.91 11.16 13.00
N MET A 253 1.73 12.48 12.88
CA MET A 253 1.28 13.33 13.99
C MET A 253 -0.10 12.89 14.49
N LEU A 254 -1.08 12.70 13.59
CA LEU A 254 -2.43 12.29 13.98
C LEU A 254 -2.45 10.87 14.56
N ARG A 255 -1.64 9.97 14.03
CA ARG A 255 -1.46 8.61 14.58
C ARG A 255 -0.94 8.66 16.01
N TRP A 256 0.11 9.43 16.28
CA TRP A 256 0.63 9.54 17.65
C TRP A 256 -0.34 10.26 18.58
N ALA A 257 -1.02 11.31 18.12
CA ALA A 257 -2.00 12.03 18.91
C ALA A 257 -3.19 11.16 19.30
N THR A 258 -3.73 10.36 18.38
CA THR A 258 -4.86 9.45 18.65
C THR A 258 -4.46 8.29 19.55
N LEU A 259 -3.25 7.72 19.38
CA LEU A 259 -2.70 6.71 20.29
C LEU A 259 -2.48 7.27 21.71
N LEU A 260 -1.96 8.49 21.82
CA LEU A 260 -1.81 9.16 23.12
C LEU A 260 -3.18 9.42 23.76
N CYS A 261 -4.16 9.89 22.99
CA CYS A 261 -5.53 10.11 23.47
C CYS A 261 -6.17 8.80 23.98
N LEU A 262 -6.00 7.70 23.26
CA LEU A 262 -6.42 6.37 23.70
C LEU A 262 -5.75 5.99 25.03
N GLY A 263 -4.43 6.13 25.13
CA GLY A 263 -3.68 5.87 26.36
C GLY A 263 -4.17 6.70 27.54
N LEU A 264 -4.36 8.02 27.34
CA LEU A 264 -4.91 8.93 28.34
C LEU A 264 -6.34 8.58 28.75
N THR A 265 -7.16 8.09 27.82
CA THR A 265 -8.56 7.68 28.10
C THR A 265 -8.60 6.40 28.94
N VAL A 266 -7.72 5.44 28.66
CA VAL A 266 -7.56 4.22 29.45
C VAL A 266 -7.06 4.55 30.87
N LEU A 267 -6.02 5.38 31.00
CA LEU A 267 -5.47 5.76 32.30
C LEU A 267 -6.40 6.69 33.10
N GLY A 268 -6.97 7.70 32.45
CA GLY A 268 -7.90 8.66 33.05
C GLY A 268 -9.18 8.02 33.56
N GLY A 269 -9.60 6.89 32.99
CA GLY A 269 -10.72 6.10 33.48
C GLY A 269 -10.56 5.62 34.92
N TRP A 270 -9.34 5.33 35.37
CA TRP A 270 -9.07 4.98 36.76
C TRP A 270 -9.32 6.16 37.71
N LEU A 271 -8.84 7.35 37.35
CA LEU A 271 -9.11 8.58 38.09
C LEU A 271 -10.62 8.88 38.11
N TRP A 272 -11.29 8.73 36.97
CA TRP A 272 -12.74 8.87 36.85
C TRP A 272 -13.49 7.92 37.78
N CYS A 273 -13.08 6.64 37.87
CA CYS A 273 -13.69 5.68 38.78
C CYS A 273 -13.60 6.12 40.25
N GLY A 274 -12.47 6.72 40.64
CA GLY A 274 -12.29 7.37 41.94
C GLY A 274 -13.31 8.48 42.16
N LEU A 275 -13.28 9.52 41.32
CA LEU A 275 -14.14 10.69 41.46
C LEU A 275 -15.64 10.35 41.40
N ALA A 276 -16.03 9.44 40.51
CA ALA A 276 -17.41 8.97 40.38
C ALA A 276 -17.86 8.19 41.62
N GLY A 277 -17.03 7.29 42.16
CA GLY A 277 -17.30 6.57 43.41
C GLY A 277 -17.57 7.52 44.57
N ASP A 278 -16.80 8.60 44.65
CA ASP A 278 -16.91 9.65 45.68
C ASP A 278 -18.22 10.42 45.57
N ALA A 279 -18.52 10.87 44.35
CA ALA A 279 -19.73 11.61 44.06
C ALA A 279 -20.98 10.77 44.36
N ILE A 280 -20.97 9.49 43.96
CA ILE A 280 -22.07 8.54 44.21
C ILE A 280 -22.23 8.30 45.71
N ALA A 281 -21.15 8.08 46.45
CA ALA A 281 -21.19 7.92 47.90
C ALA A 281 -21.80 9.15 48.58
N ARG A 282 -21.34 10.36 48.23
CA ARG A 282 -21.87 11.63 48.77
C ARG A 282 -23.37 11.77 48.49
N ARG A 283 -23.82 11.44 47.28
CA ARG A 283 -25.25 11.51 46.91
C ARG A 283 -26.09 10.49 47.67
N ALA A 284 -25.59 9.26 47.82
CA ALA A 284 -26.28 8.19 48.55
C ALA A 284 -26.42 8.48 50.05
N ARG A 285 -25.49 9.23 50.66
CA ARG A 285 -25.59 9.68 52.07
C ARG A 285 -26.79 10.58 52.33
N ARG A 286 -27.25 11.36 51.33
CA ARG A 286 -28.39 12.28 51.49
C ARG A 286 -29.75 11.59 51.50
N THR A 287 -29.81 10.29 51.24
CA THR A 287 -31.06 9.53 51.13
C THR A 287 -31.20 8.55 52.29
N ALA A 288 -32.42 8.35 52.78
CA ALA A 288 -32.73 7.47 53.92
C ALA A 288 -32.08 6.08 53.80
N ALA A 289 -31.72 5.50 54.94
CA ALA A 289 -30.86 4.31 55.01
C ALA A 289 -31.39 3.08 54.26
N ALA A 290 -32.71 2.92 54.18
CA ALA A 290 -33.36 1.82 53.49
C ALA A 290 -33.12 1.89 51.96
N GLY A 291 -32.27 0.99 51.45
CA GLY A 291 -32.05 0.82 50.01
C GLY A 291 -30.91 1.64 49.40
N ARG A 292 -30.05 2.30 50.19
CA ARG A 292 -28.87 3.06 49.69
C ARG A 292 -28.04 2.24 48.67
N TRP A 293 -27.85 0.95 48.92
CA TRP A 293 -27.07 0.06 48.06
C TRP A 293 -27.68 -0.21 46.68
N ARG A 294 -29.00 -0.28 46.58
CA ARG A 294 -29.69 -0.48 45.29
C ARG A 294 -29.54 0.74 44.39
N ARG A 295 -29.38 1.94 44.98
CA ARG A 295 -29.22 3.19 44.24
C ARG A 295 -27.80 3.40 43.69
N VAL A 296 -26.76 2.77 44.26
CA VAL A 296 -25.37 2.88 43.78
C VAL A 296 -25.17 2.22 42.42
N TRP A 297 -25.82 1.06 42.21
CA TRP A 297 -25.61 0.22 41.04
C TRP A 297 -25.89 0.88 39.68
N PRO A 298 -27.01 1.61 39.46
CA PRO A 298 -27.25 2.28 38.18
C PRO A 298 -26.22 3.36 37.87
N TYR A 299 -25.74 4.10 38.88
CA TYR A 299 -24.70 5.11 38.66
C TYR A 299 -23.33 4.49 38.36
N ALA A 300 -22.98 3.39 39.04
CA ALA A 300 -21.75 2.66 38.76
C ALA A 300 -21.77 2.04 37.34
N LEU A 301 -22.92 1.53 36.91
CA LEU A 301 -23.13 1.03 35.55
C LEU A 301 -22.96 2.14 34.51
N ALA A 302 -23.62 3.30 34.73
CA ALA A 302 -23.49 4.44 33.85
C ALA A 302 -22.04 4.95 33.76
N ALA A 303 -21.31 5.02 34.89
CA ALA A 303 -19.92 5.43 34.92
C ALA A 303 -18.99 4.45 34.17
N GLY A 304 -19.20 3.14 34.35
CA GLY A 304 -18.46 2.10 33.62
C GLY A 304 -18.74 2.15 32.11
N LEU A 305 -20.01 2.24 31.71
CA LEU A 305 -20.39 2.35 30.30
C LEU A 305 -19.85 3.62 29.64
N ALA A 306 -19.85 4.76 30.34
CA ALA A 306 -19.28 6.00 29.82
C ALA A 306 -17.77 5.88 29.58
N TRP A 307 -17.04 5.20 30.48
CA TRP A 307 -15.62 4.93 30.27
C TRP A 307 -15.37 4.01 29.07
N GLY A 308 -16.12 2.91 28.98
CA GLY A 308 -16.03 2.02 27.81
C GLY A 308 -16.32 2.75 26.49
N LEU A 309 -17.38 3.57 26.47
CA LEU A 309 -17.74 4.35 25.29
C LEU A 309 -16.62 5.33 24.90
N ALA A 310 -15.99 6.00 25.87
CA ALA A 310 -14.85 6.88 25.61
C ALA A 310 -13.66 6.12 25.02
N VAL A 311 -13.34 4.93 25.56
CA VAL A 311 -12.27 4.06 25.03
C VAL A 311 -12.60 3.59 23.62
N THR A 312 -13.86 3.21 23.33
CA THR A 312 -14.28 2.83 21.98
C THR A 312 -14.07 3.98 21.00
N HIS A 313 -14.49 5.20 21.33
CA HIS A 313 -14.31 6.35 20.44
C HIS A 313 -12.83 6.67 20.21
N ALA A 314 -12.03 6.75 21.28
CA ALA A 314 -10.61 7.02 21.17
C ALA A 314 -9.86 5.92 20.40
N GLY A 315 -10.23 4.66 20.62
CA GLY A 315 -9.64 3.50 19.95
C GLY A 315 -10.01 3.44 18.47
N LEU A 316 -11.28 3.67 18.11
CA LEU A 316 -11.69 3.74 16.71
C LEU A 316 -11.05 4.94 16.00
N ALA A 317 -10.91 6.09 16.68
CA ALA A 317 -10.14 7.21 16.14
C ALA A 317 -8.67 6.84 15.91
N ALA A 318 -8.03 6.09 16.83
CA ALA A 318 -6.66 5.63 16.66
C ALA A 318 -6.48 4.63 15.49
N VAL A 319 -7.53 3.86 15.16
CA VAL A 319 -7.52 2.93 14.02
C VAL A 319 -7.76 3.64 12.69
N TYR A 320 -8.74 4.55 12.61
CA TYR A 320 -9.25 5.06 11.34
C TYR A 320 -8.93 6.53 11.04
N ALA A 321 -8.70 7.37 12.05
CA ALA A 321 -8.50 8.80 11.81
C ALA A 321 -7.21 9.12 11.04
N PRO A 322 -6.06 8.46 11.30
CA PRO A 322 -4.83 8.73 10.55
C PRO A 322 -4.98 8.54 9.04
N ASP A 323 -5.76 7.55 8.61
CA ASP A 323 -5.98 7.24 7.20
C ASP A 323 -6.70 8.36 6.44
N GLY A 324 -7.42 9.24 7.13
CA GLY A 324 -8.01 10.44 6.52
C GLY A 324 -6.98 11.49 6.11
N LEU A 325 -5.71 11.32 6.48
CA LEU A 325 -4.59 12.18 6.06
C LEU A 325 -3.68 11.52 5.01
N LEU A 326 -3.95 10.26 4.64
CA LEU A 326 -3.26 9.65 3.52
C LEU A 326 -3.76 10.29 2.22
N PRO A 327 -2.90 10.40 1.18
CA PRO A 327 -3.36 10.84 -0.13
C PRO A 327 -4.55 10.00 -0.59
N ASP A 328 -5.52 10.63 -1.25
CA ASP A 328 -6.77 9.97 -1.65
C ASP A 328 -6.48 8.67 -2.38
N GLY A 329 -7.15 7.61 -1.92
CA GLY A 329 -7.06 6.22 -2.36
C GLY A 329 -5.68 5.55 -2.31
N GLN A 330 -4.66 6.21 -1.75
CA GLN A 330 -3.44 5.54 -1.28
C GLN A 330 -3.67 4.81 0.05
N GLY A 331 -4.71 5.22 0.79
CA GLY A 331 -5.13 4.55 2.02
C GLY A 331 -5.66 3.15 1.76
N TYR A 332 -4.94 2.16 2.24
CA TYR A 332 -5.33 0.77 2.03
C TYR A 332 -6.36 0.30 3.07
N ARG A 333 -7.61 0.09 2.62
CA ARG A 333 -8.71 -0.42 3.46
C ARG A 333 -8.96 -1.93 3.32
N PHE A 334 -8.15 -2.64 2.54
CA PHE A 334 -8.38 -4.07 2.27
C PHE A 334 -7.73 -4.97 3.34
N GLY A 335 -8.44 -6.04 3.72
CA GLY A 335 -7.97 -7.04 4.67
C GLY A 335 -8.33 -6.79 6.14
N TYR A 336 -7.93 -7.72 7.01
CA TYR A 336 -8.48 -7.83 8.36
C TYR A 336 -7.81 -6.95 9.42
N GLY A 337 -6.70 -6.26 9.12
CA GLY A 337 -5.91 -5.56 10.14
C GLY A 337 -6.72 -4.53 10.91
N GLN A 338 -7.39 -3.61 10.21
CA GLN A 338 -8.21 -2.58 10.84
C GLN A 338 -9.45 -3.15 11.51
N SER A 339 -10.11 -4.11 10.87
CA SER A 339 -11.29 -4.78 11.45
C SER A 339 -10.94 -5.53 12.73
N LEU A 340 -9.82 -6.26 12.77
CA LEU A 340 -9.32 -6.95 13.97
C LEU A 340 -8.91 -5.94 15.05
N ALA A 341 -8.27 -4.83 14.68
CA ALA A 341 -7.95 -3.76 15.61
C ALA A 341 -9.23 -3.13 16.22
N ALA A 342 -10.26 -2.89 15.41
CA ALA A 342 -11.55 -2.39 15.87
C ALA A 342 -12.26 -3.39 16.81
N ILE A 343 -12.25 -4.68 16.48
CA ILE A 343 -12.76 -5.74 17.36
C ILE A 343 -11.99 -5.75 18.69
N ALA A 344 -10.66 -5.65 18.66
CA ALA A 344 -9.84 -5.58 19.86
C ALA A 344 -10.17 -4.35 20.72
N VAL A 345 -10.40 -3.18 20.10
CA VAL A 345 -10.85 -1.96 20.77
C VAL A 345 -12.20 -2.17 21.47
N VAL A 346 -13.17 -2.78 20.79
CA VAL A 346 -14.50 -3.07 21.36
C VAL A 346 -14.39 -4.05 22.54
N ALA A 347 -13.58 -5.10 22.40
CA ALA A 347 -13.34 -6.07 23.47
C ALA A 347 -12.68 -5.40 24.70
N LEU A 348 -11.68 -4.55 24.47
CA LEU A 348 -11.03 -3.76 25.51
C LEU A 348 -12.03 -2.83 26.22
N ALA A 349 -12.84 -2.10 25.46
CA ALA A 349 -13.85 -1.20 26.00
C ALA A 349 -14.90 -1.94 26.85
N ALA A 350 -15.32 -3.13 26.44
CA ALA A 350 -16.25 -3.97 27.21
C ALA A 350 -15.62 -4.42 28.55
N LEU A 351 -14.36 -4.86 28.52
CA LEU A 351 -13.60 -5.25 29.72
C LEU A 351 -13.44 -4.06 30.69
N LEU A 352 -13.08 -2.88 30.17
CA LEU A 352 -12.93 -1.67 30.97
C LEU A 352 -14.26 -1.16 31.52
N SER A 353 -15.36 -1.33 30.79
CA SER A 353 -16.71 -1.01 31.29
C SER A 353 -17.07 -1.83 32.52
N LEU A 354 -16.83 -3.14 32.48
CA LEU A 354 -17.07 -4.06 33.60
C LEU A 354 -16.15 -3.72 34.78
N THR A 355 -14.89 -3.44 34.50
CA THR A 355 -13.90 -3.06 35.52
C THR A 355 -14.31 -1.75 36.21
N GLY A 356 -14.72 -0.73 35.45
CA GLY A 356 -15.21 0.53 35.97
C GLY A 356 -16.46 0.40 36.83
N LEU A 357 -17.44 -0.40 36.37
CA LEU A 357 -18.64 -0.72 37.16
C LEU A 357 -18.27 -1.32 38.54
N VAL A 358 -17.36 -2.30 38.55
CA VAL A 358 -16.93 -2.96 39.79
C VAL A 358 -16.14 -2.00 40.67
N ALA A 359 -15.18 -1.27 40.12
CA ALA A 359 -14.33 -0.32 40.84
C ALA A 359 -15.16 0.81 41.49
N VAL A 360 -16.01 1.48 40.72
CA VAL A 360 -16.90 2.56 41.21
C VAL A 360 -17.83 2.04 42.30
N GLY A 361 -18.42 0.85 42.09
CA GLY A 361 -19.28 0.21 43.07
C GLY A 361 -18.57 -0.11 44.38
N MET A 362 -17.36 -0.67 44.32
CA MET A 362 -16.54 -0.98 45.51
C MET A 362 -16.11 0.28 46.25
N LEU A 363 -15.63 1.30 45.55
CA LEU A 363 -15.20 2.56 46.15
C LEU A 363 -16.35 3.30 46.83
N ALA A 364 -17.51 3.39 46.17
CA ALA A 364 -18.70 3.99 46.77
C ALA A 364 -19.14 3.24 48.04
N ARG A 365 -19.08 1.89 48.02
CA ARG A 365 -19.39 1.05 49.18
C ARG A 365 -18.44 1.24 50.34
N ARG A 366 -17.14 1.26 50.07
CA ARG A 366 -16.11 1.50 51.09
C ARG A 366 -16.35 2.84 51.79
N ARG A 367 -16.61 3.90 51.03
CA ARG A 367 -16.83 5.25 51.57
C ARG A 367 -18.13 5.42 52.34
N LEU A 368 -19.17 4.67 51.96
CA LEU A 368 -20.42 4.65 52.72
C LEU A 368 -20.22 3.92 54.06
N ARG A 369 -19.53 2.77 54.07
CA ARG A 369 -19.21 2.03 55.31
C ARG A 369 -18.35 2.84 56.26
N GLN A 370 -17.33 3.54 55.75
CA GLN A 370 -16.49 4.42 56.57
C GLN A 370 -17.32 5.50 57.26
N ALA A 371 -18.24 6.15 56.54
CA ALA A 371 -19.10 7.16 57.17
C ALA A 371 -20.15 6.61 58.12
N ASP A 372 -20.66 5.40 57.91
CA ASP A 372 -21.55 4.77 58.89
C ASP A 372 -20.76 4.42 60.17
N ALA A 373 -19.46 4.08 60.06
CA ALA A 373 -18.58 3.83 61.20
C ALA A 373 -18.15 5.11 61.94
N ASP A 374 -18.03 6.25 61.25
CA ASP A 374 -17.70 7.55 61.87
C ASP A 374 -18.88 8.14 62.69
N VAL A 375 -20.10 7.63 62.51
CA VAL A 375 -21.32 8.10 63.18
C VAL A 375 -21.73 7.21 64.35
N ALA A 376 -21.28 5.95 64.35
CA ALA A 376 -21.53 4.97 65.42
C ALA A 376 -20.51 5.13 66.55
#